data_AF-A0AAD7D486-F1
#
_entry.id   AF-A0AAD7D486-F1
#
_cell.length_a   1.000
_cell.length_b   1.000
_cell.length_c   1.000
_cell.angle_alpha   90.00
_cell.angle_beta   90.00
_cell.angle_gamma   90.00
#
_symmetry.space_group_name_H-M   'P 1'
#
loop_
_entity.id
_entity.type
_entity.pdbx_description
1 polymer ?
#
loop_
_entity_poly.entity_id
_entity_poly.type
_entity_poly.pdbx_seq_one_letter_code
_entity_poly.pdbx_strand_id
1 'polypeptide(L)'
;MLIRDSQYGILCHRSDLHELKCLATAKEGTGPPATLHLKCDAISCDPATGTLTLKSWNAPTTKEQLLGAFSDYDVQFTSLLELVNGPVHLWQIRAFPCLPTWTRGCAALIGDVAHATQGAAISIEDAVTIACLLPRGTTPDAVPRRLQAYQSLRKDRGEFFLTDPGETGVSAGFLAREMQALIVGHDAVKVAQEYLATHFSVE
;
A
#
# COMPACT_ATOMS: atom_id res chain seq x y z
N MET A 1 9.67 -28.38 5.07
CA MET A 1 9.73 -27.39 3.97
C MET A 1 9.78 -28.14 2.65
N LEU A 2 8.63 -28.35 2.00
CA LEU A 2 8.56 -28.96 0.67
C LEU A 2 8.23 -27.84 -0.33
N ILE A 3 9.28 -27.25 -0.87
CA ILE A 3 9.18 -26.38 -2.05
C ILE A 3 8.91 -27.34 -3.23
N ARG A 4 7.69 -27.35 -3.76
CA ARG A 4 7.43 -27.98 -5.05
C ARG A 4 7.67 -26.95 -6.13
N ASP A 5 8.73 -27.18 -6.90
CA ASP A 5 9.08 -26.42 -8.08
C ASP A 5 8.03 -26.70 -9.17
N SER A 6 7.12 -25.76 -9.40
CA SER A 6 6.33 -25.72 -10.62
C SER A 6 6.86 -24.59 -11.50
N GLN A 7 6.93 -24.84 -12.80
CA GLN A 7 7.46 -23.93 -13.84
C GLN A 7 6.62 -22.65 -14.04
N TYR A 8 5.64 -22.37 -13.18
CA TYR A 8 4.72 -21.25 -13.30
C TYR A 8 4.46 -20.64 -11.92
N GLY A 9 5.33 -19.71 -11.51
CA GLY A 9 5.11 -18.83 -10.35
C GLY A 9 5.33 -19.47 -8.98
N ILE A 10 5.66 -18.62 -8.00
CA ILE A 10 5.64 -19.00 -6.58
C ILE A 10 4.18 -18.86 -6.13
N LEU A 11 3.50 -19.99 -5.92
CA LEU A 11 2.24 -20.02 -5.21
C LEU A 11 2.56 -20.01 -3.70
N CYS A 12 2.61 -18.82 -3.10
CA CYS A 12 2.56 -18.68 -1.66
C CYS A 12 1.09 -18.79 -1.22
N HIS A 13 0.75 -19.85 -0.50
CA HIS A 13 -0.60 -20.02 0.02
C HIS A 13 -0.80 -19.08 1.22
N ARG A 14 -2.00 -18.53 1.42
CA ARG A 14 -2.30 -17.63 2.57
C ARG A 14 -1.91 -18.27 3.91
N SER A 15 -1.97 -19.61 3.99
CA SER A 15 -1.54 -20.36 5.18
C SER A 15 -0.03 -20.21 5.46
N ASP A 16 0.81 -20.16 4.43
CA ASP A 16 2.27 -20.05 4.58
C ASP A 16 2.66 -18.65 5.11
N LEU A 17 1.93 -17.61 4.67
CA LEU A 17 2.07 -16.25 5.20
C LEU A 17 1.64 -16.13 6.67
N HIS A 18 0.61 -16.88 7.09
CA HIS A 18 0.22 -16.95 8.50
C HIS A 18 1.28 -17.65 9.35
N GLU A 19 1.87 -18.73 8.85
CA GLU A 19 2.95 -19.43 9.53
C GLU A 19 4.19 -18.54 9.68
N LEU A 20 4.57 -17.80 8.63
CA LEU A 20 5.63 -16.79 8.68
C LEU A 20 5.33 -15.64 9.65
N LYS A 21 4.09 -15.15 9.70
CA LYS A 21 3.66 -14.15 10.69
C LYS A 21 3.81 -14.69 12.11
N CYS A 22 3.36 -15.92 12.36
CA CYS A 22 3.50 -16.57 13.66
C CYS A 22 4.96 -16.68 14.07
N LEU A 23 5.83 -17.13 13.17
CA LEU A 23 7.28 -17.24 13.40
C LEU A 23 7.92 -15.88 13.65
N ALA A 24 7.57 -14.86 12.87
CA ALA A 24 8.13 -13.51 13.00
C ALA A 24 7.69 -12.80 14.30
N THR A 25 6.55 -13.17 14.88
CA THR A 25 6.01 -12.56 16.12
C THR A 25 6.20 -13.43 17.37
N ALA A 26 6.69 -14.66 17.21
CA ALA A 26 6.94 -15.58 18.31
C ALA A 26 8.15 -15.15 19.16
N LYS A 27 8.02 -15.31 20.48
CA LYS A 27 9.12 -15.07 21.43
C LYS A 27 10.26 -16.08 21.28
N GLU A 28 9.96 -17.25 20.73
CA GLU A 28 10.88 -18.35 20.52
C GLU A 28 11.34 -18.31 19.05
N GLY A 29 12.47 -17.65 18.81
CA GLY A 29 13.02 -17.44 17.48
C GLY A 29 14.41 -16.80 17.55
N THR A 30 15.10 -16.72 16.41
CA THR A 30 16.41 -16.08 16.33
C THR A 30 16.22 -14.56 16.24
N GLY A 31 16.44 -13.86 17.36
CA GLY A 31 16.34 -12.40 17.45
C GLY A 31 15.07 -11.89 18.15
N PRO A 32 14.95 -10.56 18.34
CA PRO A 32 13.78 -9.98 18.99
C PRO A 32 12.52 -10.13 18.11
N PRO A 33 11.37 -10.54 18.68
CA PRO A 33 10.13 -10.72 17.92
C PRO A 33 9.67 -9.42 17.27
N ALA A 34 9.17 -9.52 16.04
CA ALA A 34 8.56 -8.40 15.35
C ALA A 34 7.32 -7.93 16.13
N THR A 35 7.29 -6.65 16.47
CA THR A 35 6.11 -6.02 17.08
C THR A 35 5.20 -5.54 15.96
N LEU A 36 3.97 -6.07 15.90
CA LEU A 36 2.97 -5.63 14.95
C LEU A 36 2.32 -4.34 15.44
N HIS A 37 2.68 -3.22 14.81
CA HIS A 37 2.02 -1.93 15.04
C HIS A 37 0.86 -1.78 14.05
N LEU A 38 -0.32 -2.25 14.46
CA LEU A 38 -1.56 -2.06 13.69
C LEU A 38 -2.13 -0.66 14.00
N LYS A 39 -2.46 0.10 12.95
CA LYS A 39 -3.05 1.45 13.08
C LYS A 39 -4.57 1.44 13.35
N CYS A 40 -5.17 0.26 13.50
CA CYS A 40 -6.55 0.08 13.90
C CYS A 40 -6.62 -0.99 14.97
N ASP A 41 -7.27 -0.69 16.10
CA ASP A 41 -7.41 -1.63 17.20
C ASP A 41 -8.19 -2.85 16.69
N ALA A 42 -7.59 -4.04 16.75
CA ALA A 42 -8.34 -5.26 16.57
C ALA A 42 -9.23 -5.45 17.81
N ILE A 43 -10.55 -5.37 17.61
CA ILE A 43 -11.54 -5.57 18.66
C ILE A 43 -11.70 -7.06 18.95
N SER A 44 -11.69 -7.90 17.91
CA SER A 44 -11.79 -9.35 18.08
C SER A 44 -11.17 -10.10 16.90
N CYS A 45 -10.81 -11.35 17.14
CA CYS A 45 -10.27 -12.27 16.14
C CYS A 45 -11.00 -13.61 16.28
N ASP A 46 -11.56 -14.11 15.19
CA ASP A 46 -12.09 -15.47 15.09
C ASP A 46 -11.15 -16.32 14.19
N PRO A 47 -10.32 -17.17 14.79
CA PRO A 47 -9.39 -18.02 14.05
C PRO A 47 -10.06 -19.17 13.31
N ALA A 48 -11.28 -19.59 13.70
CA ALA A 48 -11.98 -20.68 13.01
C ALA A 48 -12.53 -20.25 11.65
N THR A 49 -12.94 -18.98 11.53
CA THR A 49 -13.42 -18.38 10.29
C THR A 49 -12.36 -17.52 9.58
N GLY A 50 -11.24 -17.23 10.25
CA GLY A 50 -10.18 -16.37 9.72
C GLY A 50 -10.59 -14.89 9.65
N THR A 51 -11.47 -14.47 10.55
CA THR A 51 -12.07 -13.13 10.57
C THR A 51 -11.43 -12.26 11.64
N LEU A 52 -11.09 -11.02 11.29
CA LEU A 52 -10.56 -10.02 12.22
C LEU A 52 -11.53 -8.84 12.26
N THR A 53 -12.08 -8.53 13.44
CA THR A 53 -12.92 -7.36 13.66
C THR A 53 -12.05 -6.21 14.09
N LEU A 54 -12.05 -5.13 13.32
CA LEU A 54 -11.31 -3.91 13.60
C LEU A 54 -12.25 -2.86 14.19
N LYS A 55 -11.70 -1.94 14.98
CA LYS A 55 -12.43 -0.77 15.47
C LYS A 55 -12.92 0.07 14.31
N SER A 56 -14.19 0.46 14.36
CA SER A 56 -14.83 1.20 13.28
C SER A 56 -14.04 2.47 13.01
N TRP A 57 -13.62 2.63 11.76
CA TRP A 57 -12.80 3.74 11.29
C TRP A 57 -13.64 4.82 10.58
N ASN A 58 -14.92 4.51 10.34
CA ASN A 58 -15.97 5.43 9.95
C ASN A 58 -16.91 5.70 11.14
N ALA A 59 -17.42 6.92 11.24
CA ALA A 59 -18.48 7.25 12.18
C ALA A 59 -19.84 7.10 11.48
N PRO A 60 -20.84 6.46 12.11
CA PRO A 60 -22.21 6.55 11.60
C PRO A 60 -22.63 8.02 11.60
N THR A 61 -23.23 8.47 10.50
CA THR A 61 -23.81 9.81 10.34
C THR A 61 -25.21 9.68 9.78
N THR A 62 -26.03 10.72 9.86
CA THR A 62 -27.39 10.70 9.34
C THR A 62 -27.52 11.47 8.03
N LYS A 63 -28.61 11.22 7.31
CA LYS A 63 -28.95 11.96 6.08
C LYS A 63 -29.21 13.44 6.38
N GLU A 64 -29.78 13.74 7.53
CA GLU A 64 -30.04 15.11 7.98
C GLU A 64 -28.73 15.86 8.23
N GLN A 65 -27.73 15.19 8.80
CA GLN A 65 -26.39 15.77 8.98
C GLN A 65 -25.69 16.00 7.63
N LEU A 66 -25.83 15.06 6.69
CA LEU A 66 -25.33 15.22 5.32
C LEU A 66 -25.98 16.42 4.62
N LEU A 67 -27.31 16.51 4.63
CA LEU A 67 -28.04 17.62 3.99
C LEU A 67 -27.77 18.96 4.67
N GLY A 68 -27.67 18.97 6.00
CA GLY A 68 -27.32 20.17 6.76
C GLY A 68 -25.92 20.70 6.42
N ALA A 69 -24.94 19.81 6.25
CA ALA A 69 -23.56 20.16 5.90
C ALA A 69 -23.40 20.79 4.51
N PHE A 70 -24.36 20.57 3.61
CA PHE A 70 -24.35 21.10 2.23
C PHE A 70 -25.57 21.97 1.93
N SER A 71 -26.19 22.56 2.96
CA SER A 71 -27.45 23.30 2.83
C SER A 71 -27.35 24.61 2.02
N ASP A 72 -26.13 25.12 1.86
CA ASP A 72 -25.78 26.32 1.08
C ASP A 72 -25.38 26.03 -0.37
N TYR A 73 -25.35 24.75 -0.78
CA TYR A 73 -25.01 24.33 -2.14
C TYR A 73 -26.21 24.40 -3.09
N ASP A 74 -25.94 24.36 -4.40
CA ASP A 74 -26.97 24.43 -5.44
C ASP A 74 -28.04 23.34 -5.28
N VAL A 75 -29.29 23.68 -5.61
CA VAL A 75 -30.45 22.80 -5.47
C VAL A 75 -30.28 21.48 -6.22
N GLN A 76 -29.61 21.47 -7.38
CA GLN A 76 -29.37 20.24 -8.12
C GLN A 76 -28.43 19.29 -7.37
N PHE A 77 -27.45 19.83 -6.64
CA PHE A 77 -26.54 19.05 -5.81
C PHE A 77 -27.25 18.48 -4.58
N THR A 78 -28.04 19.29 -3.87
CA THR A 78 -28.77 18.82 -2.68
C THR A 78 -29.86 17.81 -3.04
N SER A 79 -30.56 17.98 -4.18
CA SER A 79 -31.53 16.99 -4.67
C SER A 79 -30.91 15.61 -4.94
N LEU A 80 -29.63 15.51 -5.31
CA LEU A 80 -28.93 14.22 -5.43
C LEU A 80 -28.72 13.57 -4.05
N LEU A 81 -28.35 14.36 -3.04
CA LEU A 81 -28.18 13.86 -1.67
C LEU A 81 -29.52 13.40 -1.06
N GLU A 82 -30.62 14.02 -1.46
CA GLU A 82 -31.97 13.61 -1.07
C GLU A 82 -32.36 12.22 -1.60
N LEU A 83 -31.71 11.71 -2.65
CA LEU A 83 -31.96 10.36 -3.17
C LEU A 83 -31.27 9.26 -2.35
N VAL A 84 -30.40 9.61 -1.41
CA VAL A 84 -29.70 8.64 -0.56
C VAL A 84 -30.72 7.87 0.30
N ASN A 85 -30.71 6.56 0.15
CA ASN A 85 -31.50 5.60 0.92
C ASN A 85 -30.54 4.61 1.59
N GLY A 86 -30.64 4.47 2.92
CA GLY A 86 -29.77 3.58 3.70
C GLY A 86 -28.79 4.32 4.62
N PRO A 87 -27.88 3.57 5.27
CA PRO A 87 -26.95 4.14 6.24
C PRO A 87 -25.96 5.08 5.58
N VAL A 88 -25.72 6.23 6.22
CA VAL A 88 -24.70 7.19 5.80
C VAL A 88 -23.49 7.01 6.71
N HIS A 89 -22.31 6.98 6.10
CA HIS A 89 -21.05 6.81 6.81
C HIS A 89 -20.14 7.98 6.51
N LEU A 90 -19.51 8.53 7.56
CA LEU A 90 -18.49 9.54 7.42
C LEU A 90 -17.12 8.86 7.30
N TRP A 91 -16.50 8.99 6.13
CA TRP A 91 -15.17 8.44 5.85
C TRP A 91 -14.15 9.56 5.95
N GLN A 92 -13.31 9.50 6.99
CA GLN A 92 -12.22 10.46 7.14
C GLN A 92 -11.10 10.12 6.14
N ILE A 93 -10.89 11.01 5.17
CA ILE A 93 -9.69 10.97 4.32
C ILE A 93 -8.50 11.39 5.19
N ARG A 94 -7.56 10.48 5.42
CA ARG A 94 -6.36 10.73 6.22
C ARG A 94 -5.14 10.65 5.33
N ALA A 95 -4.34 11.71 5.33
CA ALA A 95 -2.98 11.68 4.82
C ALA A 95 -2.02 11.29 5.95
N PHE A 96 -0.97 10.56 5.63
CA PHE A 96 0.10 10.22 6.57
C PHE A 96 1.40 10.88 6.12
N PRO A 97 2.28 11.31 7.04
CA PRO A 97 3.56 11.87 6.63
C PRO A 97 4.38 10.83 5.86
N CYS A 98 5.17 11.29 4.90
CA CYS A 98 6.14 10.46 4.21
C CYS A 98 7.09 9.78 5.21
N LEU A 99 7.34 8.48 5.02
CA LEU A 99 8.25 7.75 5.90
C LEU A 99 9.70 8.08 5.54
N PRO A 100 10.63 8.14 6.51
CA PRO A 100 12.04 8.42 6.20
C PRO A 100 12.69 7.30 5.38
N THR A 101 12.27 6.05 5.58
CA THR A 101 12.72 4.88 4.83
C THR A 101 11.59 3.87 4.69
N TRP A 102 11.57 3.15 3.58
CA TRP A 102 10.67 2.01 3.34
C TRP A 102 11.36 0.67 3.60
N THR A 103 12.67 0.66 3.79
CA THR A 103 13.46 -0.58 3.89
C THR A 103 14.43 -0.56 5.06
N ARG A 104 14.69 -1.75 5.61
CA ARG A 104 15.70 -1.99 6.65
C ARG A 104 16.18 -3.44 6.62
N GLY A 105 17.45 -3.66 6.23
CA GLY A 105 17.98 -5.02 6.06
C GLY A 105 17.18 -5.79 5.03
N CYS A 106 16.68 -6.98 5.39
CA CYS A 106 15.86 -7.82 4.52
C CYS A 106 14.35 -7.53 4.61
N ALA A 107 13.93 -6.40 5.20
CA ALA A 107 12.54 -6.01 5.33
C ALA A 107 12.20 -4.78 4.47
N ALA A 108 11.02 -4.79 3.86
CA ALA A 108 10.47 -3.69 3.07
C ALA A 108 9.00 -3.43 3.42
N LEU A 109 8.61 -2.16 3.34
CA LEU A 109 7.24 -1.67 3.40
C LEU A 109 6.72 -1.46 1.99
N ILE A 110 5.48 -1.88 1.74
CA ILE A 110 4.78 -1.74 0.45
C ILE A 110 3.34 -1.27 0.69
N GLY A 111 2.73 -0.69 -0.34
CA GLY A 111 1.34 -0.24 -0.31
C GLY A 111 1.02 0.75 0.81
N ASP A 112 -0.19 0.69 1.37
CA ASP A 112 -0.70 1.65 2.37
C ASP A 112 0.21 1.83 3.61
N VAL A 113 1.03 0.83 3.95
CA VAL A 113 1.99 0.96 5.05
C VAL A 113 3.14 1.90 4.68
N ALA A 114 3.56 1.91 3.41
CA ALA A 114 4.62 2.74 2.88
C ALA A 114 4.11 4.11 2.38
N HIS A 115 2.97 4.13 1.69
CA HIS A 115 2.37 5.30 1.07
C HIS A 115 0.84 5.19 1.12
N ALA A 116 0.25 5.66 2.21
CA ALA A 116 -1.21 5.63 2.38
C ALA A 116 -1.93 6.68 1.50
N THR A 117 -1.76 6.59 0.17
CA THR A 117 -2.38 7.46 -0.83
C THR A 117 -2.68 6.70 -2.10
N GLN A 118 -3.87 6.95 -2.65
CA GLN A 118 -4.23 6.59 -4.03
C GLN A 118 -3.98 5.12 -4.41
N GLY A 119 -4.72 4.22 -3.77
CA GLY A 119 -5.29 3.02 -4.41
C GLY A 119 -4.39 1.80 -4.61
N ALA A 120 -5.06 0.67 -4.85
CA ALA A 120 -4.44 -0.64 -5.05
C ALA A 120 -3.41 -0.70 -6.20
N ALA A 121 -3.45 0.25 -7.15
CA ALA A 121 -2.57 0.28 -8.32
C ALA A 121 -1.09 0.51 -7.93
N ILE A 122 -0.80 1.50 -7.08
CA ILE A 122 0.58 1.79 -6.65
C ILE A 122 1.15 0.62 -5.83
N SER A 123 0.32 -0.02 -5.00
CA SER A 123 0.69 -1.23 -4.25
C SER A 123 1.05 -2.40 -5.17
N ILE A 124 0.38 -2.55 -6.32
CA ILE A 124 0.71 -3.59 -7.31
C ILE A 124 2.06 -3.30 -7.97
N GLU A 125 2.33 -2.04 -8.32
CA GLU A 125 3.63 -1.63 -8.86
C GLU A 125 4.78 -1.95 -7.89
N ASP A 126 4.59 -1.75 -6.58
CA ASP A 126 5.58 -2.13 -5.57
C ASP A 126 5.87 -3.63 -5.60
N ALA A 127 4.82 -4.45 -5.60
CA ALA A 127 4.94 -5.91 -5.60
C ALA A 127 5.68 -6.41 -6.84
N VAL A 128 5.33 -5.87 -8.01
CA VAL A 128 5.99 -6.18 -9.28
C VAL A 128 7.46 -5.76 -9.28
N THR A 129 7.76 -4.58 -8.73
CA THR A 129 9.14 -4.05 -8.67
C THR A 129 10.02 -4.94 -7.80
N ILE A 130 9.53 -5.33 -6.62
CA ILE A 130 10.25 -6.26 -5.73
C ILE A 130 10.45 -7.61 -6.42
N ALA A 131 9.41 -8.16 -7.08
CA ALA A 131 9.51 -9.43 -7.78
C ALA A 131 10.55 -9.39 -8.92
N CYS A 132 10.67 -8.27 -9.64
CA CYS A 132 11.68 -8.09 -10.67
C CYS A 132 13.09 -7.95 -10.08
N LEU A 133 13.24 -7.28 -8.93
CA LEU A 133 14.53 -7.06 -8.26
C LEU A 133 15.04 -8.27 -7.47
N LEU A 134 14.17 -9.23 -7.18
CA LEU A 134 14.47 -10.49 -6.49
C LEU A 134 14.19 -11.70 -7.39
N PRO A 135 14.90 -11.86 -8.52
CA PRO A 135 14.74 -13.03 -9.37
C PRO A 135 15.12 -14.33 -8.63
N ARG A 136 14.66 -15.47 -9.14
CA ARG A 136 15.08 -16.79 -8.63
C ARG A 136 16.61 -16.88 -8.67
N GLY A 137 17.21 -17.35 -7.59
CA GLY A 137 18.67 -17.41 -7.42
C GLY A 137 19.29 -16.23 -6.68
N THR A 138 18.51 -15.18 -6.35
CA THR A 138 18.98 -14.10 -5.48
C THR A 138 19.44 -14.65 -4.14
N THR A 139 20.69 -14.40 -3.77
CA THR A 139 21.25 -14.85 -2.49
C THR A 139 20.71 -13.99 -1.34
N PRO A 140 20.58 -14.54 -0.12
CA PRO A 140 20.14 -13.77 1.05
C PRO A 140 20.97 -12.50 1.29
N ASP A 141 22.28 -12.55 1.03
CA ASP A 141 23.20 -11.42 1.22
C ASP A 141 22.97 -10.29 0.21
N ALA A 142 22.41 -10.59 -0.96
CA ALA A 142 22.05 -9.58 -1.97
C ALA A 142 20.74 -8.86 -1.61
N VAL A 143 19.83 -9.49 -0.86
CA VAL A 143 18.47 -8.99 -0.58
C VAL A 143 18.47 -7.55 -0.05
N PRO A 144 19.28 -7.15 0.95
CA PRO A 144 19.26 -5.77 1.45
C PRO A 144 19.52 -4.73 0.35
N ARG A 145 20.46 -5.01 -0.55
CA ARG A 145 20.80 -4.10 -1.66
C ARG A 145 19.69 -4.06 -2.72
N ARG A 146 19.01 -5.19 -2.97
CA ARG A 146 17.84 -5.23 -3.87
C ARG A 146 16.67 -4.45 -3.31
N LEU A 147 16.42 -4.52 -2.00
CA LEU A 147 15.36 -3.74 -1.36
C LEU A 147 15.66 -2.24 -1.35
N GLN A 148 16.93 -1.84 -1.17
CA GLN A 148 17.33 -0.44 -1.34
C GLN A 148 17.06 0.07 -2.76
N ALA A 149 17.32 -0.75 -3.78
CA ALA A 149 16.95 -0.42 -5.17
C ALA A 149 15.43 -0.25 -5.33
N TYR A 150 14.62 -1.16 -4.76
CA TYR A 150 13.16 -1.01 -4.73
C TYR A 150 12.74 0.35 -4.15
N GLN A 151 13.28 0.73 -2.99
CA GLN A 151 12.98 2.03 -2.37
C GLN A 151 13.34 3.19 -3.30
N SER A 152 14.51 3.16 -3.93
CA SER A 152 14.95 4.24 -4.82
C SER A 152 14.06 4.41 -6.06
N LEU A 153 13.45 3.33 -6.55
CA LEU A 153 12.56 3.36 -7.71
C LEU A 153 11.13 3.77 -7.36
N ARG A 154 10.70 3.51 -6.12
CA ARG A 154 9.29 3.55 -5.75
C ARG A 154 8.90 4.67 -4.79
N LYS A 155 9.82 5.11 -3.93
CA LYS A 155 9.52 6.05 -2.85
C LYS A 155 8.94 7.37 -3.37
N ASP A 156 9.63 8.03 -4.29
CA ASP A 156 9.16 9.30 -4.86
C ASP A 156 7.80 9.16 -5.56
N ARG A 157 7.58 8.02 -6.23
CA ARG A 157 6.33 7.76 -6.95
C ARG A 157 5.16 7.44 -6.02
N GLY A 158 5.36 6.64 -4.97
CA GLY A 158 4.32 6.36 -4.00
C GLY A 158 3.99 7.56 -3.13
N GLU A 159 4.99 8.41 -2.84
CA GLU A 159 4.81 9.61 -2.02
C GLU A 159 4.38 10.84 -2.83
N PHE A 160 4.34 10.75 -4.16
CA PHE A 160 3.91 11.85 -5.03
C PHE A 160 2.52 12.39 -4.68
N PHE A 161 1.62 11.53 -4.18
CA PHE A 161 0.26 11.91 -3.81
C PHE A 161 0.12 12.34 -2.35
N LEU A 162 1.20 12.28 -1.55
CA LEU A 162 1.24 12.72 -0.16
C LEU A 162 1.65 14.17 0.00
N THR A 163 2.29 14.76 -1.01
CA THR A 163 2.75 16.15 -0.99
C THR A 163 1.65 17.10 -1.44
N ASP A 164 1.51 18.22 -0.73
CA ASP A 164 0.49 19.24 -0.98
C ASP A 164 0.74 19.93 -2.34
N PRO A 165 -0.28 20.05 -3.22
CA PRO A 165 -0.20 20.87 -4.45
C PRO A 165 0.29 22.30 -4.20
N GLY A 166 0.08 22.85 -2.99
CA GLY A 166 0.53 24.19 -2.59
C GLY A 166 2.04 24.37 -2.53
N GLU A 167 2.82 23.32 -2.24
CA GLU A 167 4.29 23.38 -2.19
C GLU A 167 4.94 23.12 -3.55
N THR A 168 4.25 22.41 -4.44
CA THR A 168 4.74 22.09 -5.80
C THR A 168 4.34 23.15 -6.83
N GLY A 169 3.50 24.13 -6.45
CA GLY A 169 3.09 25.24 -7.30
C GLY A 169 2.12 24.85 -8.42
N VAL A 170 1.51 23.66 -8.34
CA VAL A 170 0.71 23.14 -9.45
C VAL A 170 -0.79 23.24 -9.16
N SER A 171 -1.47 24.12 -9.89
CA SER A 171 -2.91 24.35 -9.73
C SER A 171 -3.74 23.16 -10.23
N ALA A 172 -4.80 22.82 -9.48
CA ALA A 172 -5.69 21.69 -9.71
C ALA A 172 -6.34 21.62 -11.12
N GLY A 173 -6.35 22.72 -11.88
CA GLY A 173 -6.91 22.79 -13.23
C GLY A 173 -5.92 22.52 -14.39
N PHE A 174 -4.60 22.66 -14.15
CA PHE A 174 -3.57 22.57 -15.20
C PHE A 174 -3.02 21.14 -15.39
N LEU A 175 -3.29 20.24 -14.44
CA LEU A 175 -2.58 18.97 -14.22
C LEU A 175 -3.11 17.74 -14.97
N ALA A 176 -4.29 17.78 -15.60
CA ALA A 176 -5.04 16.54 -15.91
C ALA A 176 -4.33 15.58 -16.89
N ARG A 177 -3.64 16.08 -17.94
CA ARG A 177 -3.00 15.21 -18.95
C ARG A 177 -1.63 14.70 -18.56
N GLU A 178 -0.77 15.56 -18.00
CA GLU A 178 0.56 15.16 -17.55
C GLU A 178 0.48 14.28 -16.30
N MET A 179 -0.48 14.54 -15.38
CA MET A 179 -0.78 13.58 -14.31
C MET A 179 -1.33 12.27 -14.85
N GLN A 180 -2.21 12.27 -15.86
CA GLN A 180 -2.67 11.02 -16.48
C GLN A 180 -1.50 10.23 -17.09
N ALA A 181 -0.56 10.89 -17.76
CA ALA A 181 0.62 10.24 -18.31
C ALA A 181 1.53 9.68 -17.21
N LEU A 182 1.75 10.43 -16.13
CA LEU A 182 2.48 9.97 -14.96
C LEU A 182 1.78 8.78 -14.29
N ILE A 183 0.44 8.82 -14.16
CA ILE A 183 -0.34 7.78 -13.47
C ILE A 183 -0.44 6.51 -14.33
N VAL A 184 -0.80 6.65 -15.60
CA VAL A 184 -1.19 5.53 -16.49
C VAL A 184 -0.04 5.03 -17.36
N GLY A 185 0.94 5.89 -17.68
CA GLY A 185 2.02 5.55 -18.61
C GLY A 185 3.24 4.88 -17.98
N HIS A 186 3.24 4.65 -16.67
CA HIS A 186 4.38 4.07 -15.97
C HIS A 186 4.41 2.54 -16.09
N ASP A 187 5.53 2.01 -16.55
CA ASP A 187 5.80 0.58 -16.60
C ASP A 187 6.80 0.19 -15.51
N ALA A 188 6.28 -0.20 -14.35
CA ALA A 188 7.09 -0.61 -13.20
C ALA A 188 7.94 -1.86 -13.50
N VAL A 189 7.46 -2.77 -14.37
CA VAL A 189 8.20 -3.98 -14.75
C VAL A 189 9.45 -3.58 -15.54
N LYS A 190 9.26 -2.80 -16.60
CA LYS A 190 10.34 -2.37 -17.48
C LYS A 190 11.41 -1.61 -16.70
N VAL A 191 11.01 -0.63 -15.88
CA VAL A 191 11.93 0.15 -15.06
C VAL A 191 12.73 -0.74 -14.11
N ALA A 192 12.08 -1.68 -13.43
CA ALA A 192 12.75 -2.59 -12.50
C ALA A 192 13.73 -3.55 -13.22
N GLN A 193 13.35 -4.07 -14.39
CA GLN A 193 14.19 -4.96 -15.19
C GLN A 193 15.41 -4.23 -15.79
N GLU A 194 15.23 -3.01 -16.29
CA GLU A 194 16.34 -2.17 -16.77
C GLU A 194 17.30 -1.83 -15.63
N TYR A 195 16.78 -1.49 -14.45
CA TYR A 195 17.60 -1.26 -13.26
C TYR A 195 18.38 -2.52 -12.85
N LEU A 196 17.70 -3.68 -12.84
CA LEU A 196 18.31 -4.98 -12.58
C LEU A 196 19.50 -5.25 -13.52
N ALA A 197 19.27 -5.09 -14.82
CA ALA A 197 20.24 -5.36 -15.88
C ALA A 197 21.41 -4.37 -15.95
N THR A 198 21.30 -3.22 -15.30
CA THR A 198 22.36 -2.20 -15.26
C THR A 198 23.17 -2.26 -13.98
N HIS A 199 22.57 -2.63 -12.86
CA HIS A 199 23.21 -2.52 -11.53
C HIS A 199 23.58 -3.86 -10.91
N PHE A 200 23.10 -4.99 -11.44
CA PHE A 200 23.20 -6.29 -10.77
C PHE A 200 23.54 -7.49 -11.68
N SER A 201 24.05 -7.23 -12.89
CA SER A 201 24.25 -8.26 -13.93
C SER A 201 25.46 -9.17 -13.74
N VAL A 202 26.08 -9.18 -12.56
CA VAL A 202 27.36 -9.86 -12.27
C VAL A 202 27.34 -10.65 -10.95
N GLU A 203 26.16 -10.98 -10.42
CA GLU A 203 26.01 -11.79 -9.18
C GLU A 203 25.61 -13.23 -9.48
#